data_AF-A0A0D3KZJ8-F1
#
_entry.id   AF-A0A0D3KZJ8-F1
#
_cell.length_a   1.000
_cell.length_b   1.000
_cell.length_c   1.000
_cell.angle_alpha   90.00
_cell.angle_beta   90.00
_cell.angle_gamma   90.00
#
_symmetry.space_group_name_H-M   'P 1'
#
loop_
_entity.id
_entity.type
_entity.pdbx_description
1 polymer ?
#
loop_
_entity_poly.entity_id
_entity_poly.type
_entity_poly.pdbx_seq_one_letter_code
_entity_poly.pdbx_strand_id
1 'polypeptide(L)'
;MASPLPGPGVVPALPLLQAAAKACGELPTRSLTTAPGLSYHLDLTADGMSADELRDFFTAALAASRKKEPIVETGNRYGVCDDFHRLNGELLMLEFKQSPAWAALSTTDQARAEAFLGIVLYSPELRSRNPLHPSVLDACVIGNLLNFPKHVLGLPFAAYATDGNEALSLVLYSYRQRAEAAGAPPPHRLLYLVDGPDSAPPPPDAARCAQRLGMQMEVAAGLEALGAALRGGAPPCAVVAPFGCEPLDAASALCSDRGVGLHLLVSDSEWRGIFAAHAEPVHYALPAGVTSVSIQEGMMRCGYSLYRDAELRDLHFDVALAWQTAYLSPNEGGSGASTPLFVDFCVLMLGWRALRGIASAPAAAAGGGGGASLQPTPAPAAAPQLAGLPEGGAPYAEIRGWAERCLADEEVGRGALEAQLLGFQRHFLGGMDKPLEVITTGGGTRSINIAFEAILQRARAERGCGGGGRSSRAVGGGGVASSAAAGGRVRVLTGNPHLAVERAERRFGFELVRLYDCGTLDTRRLAVEIRDPRVVAVYSQTLSYTDGISDDLEAILAIVEAENERRSGAGLPLVTLVNDSCLAFCVLVHNDGRGGRGCLRLLDLAGARCTTPLIVTLDA
;
A
#
# COMPACT_ATOMS: atom_id res chain seq x y z
N MET A 1 -21.89 -4.86 -21.96
CA MET A 1 -21.70 -5.43 -20.60
C MET A 1 -21.44 -6.92 -20.69
N ALA A 2 -20.58 -7.46 -19.82
CA ALA A 2 -20.37 -8.91 -19.71
C ALA A 2 -21.65 -9.58 -19.17
N SER A 3 -22.04 -10.73 -19.75
CA SER A 3 -23.25 -11.45 -19.32
C SER A 3 -22.92 -12.50 -18.24
N PRO A 4 -23.70 -12.58 -17.15
CA PRO A 4 -23.51 -13.59 -16.13
C PRO A 4 -24.00 -14.97 -16.60
N LEU A 5 -23.27 -16.01 -16.21
CA LEU A 5 -23.59 -17.42 -16.41
C LEU A 5 -23.84 -18.08 -15.05
N PRO A 6 -24.80 -19.03 -14.96
CA PRO A 6 -25.14 -19.67 -13.69
C PRO A 6 -24.00 -20.58 -13.20
N GLY A 7 -23.82 -20.61 -11.87
CA GLY A 7 -22.80 -21.42 -11.20
C GLY A 7 -21.41 -20.76 -11.16
N PRO A 8 -20.47 -21.31 -10.38
CA PRO A 8 -19.09 -20.84 -10.37
C PRO A 8 -18.42 -21.13 -11.71
N GLY A 9 -17.54 -20.24 -12.15
CA GLY A 9 -16.76 -20.44 -13.37
C GLY A 9 -15.71 -21.54 -13.17
N VAL A 10 -15.23 -22.10 -14.29
CA VAL A 10 -14.14 -23.09 -14.26
C VAL A 10 -12.81 -22.35 -14.26
N VAL A 11 -12.10 -22.38 -13.14
CA VAL A 11 -10.71 -21.91 -13.07
C VAL A 11 -9.81 -23.05 -13.58
N PRO A 12 -8.90 -22.81 -14.53
CA PRO A 12 -7.97 -23.84 -14.98
C PRO A 12 -7.23 -24.44 -13.79
N ALA A 13 -7.07 -25.76 -13.79
CA ALA A 13 -6.31 -26.50 -12.79
C ALA A 13 -4.81 -26.18 -12.92
N LEU A 14 -4.43 -24.98 -12.47
CA LEU A 14 -3.05 -24.60 -12.26
C LEU A 14 -2.62 -25.15 -10.90
N PRO A 15 -1.38 -25.65 -10.74
CA PRO A 15 -0.87 -26.05 -9.43
C PRO A 15 -0.91 -24.84 -8.48
N LEU A 16 -1.98 -24.77 -7.67
CA LEU A 16 -2.35 -23.60 -6.89
C LEU A 16 -1.22 -23.15 -5.96
N LEU A 17 -0.55 -24.12 -5.35
CA LEU A 17 0.58 -23.89 -4.47
C LEU A 17 1.81 -23.36 -5.22
N GLN A 18 2.03 -23.76 -6.47
CA GLN A 18 3.12 -23.25 -7.29
C GLN A 18 2.83 -21.82 -7.76
N ALA A 19 1.58 -21.54 -8.13
CA ALA A 19 1.13 -20.20 -8.50
C ALA A 19 1.14 -19.25 -7.30
N ALA A 20 0.71 -19.72 -6.12
CA ALA A 20 0.73 -18.97 -4.88
C ALA A 20 2.15 -18.79 -4.32
N ALA A 21 3.01 -19.82 -4.33
CA ALA A 21 4.42 -19.68 -3.95
C ALA A 21 5.16 -18.67 -4.86
N LYS A 22 4.84 -18.69 -6.17
CA LYS A 22 5.34 -17.67 -7.09
C LYS A 22 4.80 -16.27 -6.76
N ALA A 23 3.53 -16.15 -6.40
CA ALA A 23 2.94 -14.88 -5.96
C ALA A 23 3.53 -14.39 -4.62
N CYS A 24 3.99 -15.30 -3.77
CA CYS A 24 4.75 -14.99 -2.55
C CYS A 24 6.24 -14.71 -2.81
N GLY A 25 6.68 -14.63 -4.08
CA GLY A 25 8.04 -14.21 -4.44
C GLY A 25 9.14 -15.27 -4.28
N GLU A 26 8.80 -16.53 -3.99
CA GLU A 26 9.78 -17.62 -3.95
C GLU A 26 9.81 -18.39 -5.27
N LEU A 27 11.02 -18.64 -5.79
CA LEU A 27 11.23 -19.75 -6.73
C LEU A 27 10.81 -21.02 -5.98
N PRO A 28 9.75 -21.72 -6.41
CA PRO A 28 9.19 -22.83 -5.65
C PRO A 28 10.29 -23.87 -5.42
N THR A 29 10.74 -23.99 -4.17
CA THR A 29 11.59 -25.12 -3.79
C THR A 29 10.76 -26.39 -4.02
N ARG A 30 11.39 -27.44 -4.58
CA ARG A 30 10.70 -28.74 -4.82
C ARG A 30 10.03 -29.31 -3.56
N SER A 31 10.45 -28.86 -2.38
CA SER A 31 9.84 -29.20 -1.10
C SER A 31 8.44 -28.58 -0.94
N LEU A 32 8.17 -27.34 -1.33
CA LEU A 32 6.83 -26.73 -1.17
C LEU A 32 5.75 -27.52 -1.93
N THR A 33 6.02 -28.01 -3.14
CA THR A 33 5.03 -28.59 -4.08
C THR A 33 4.50 -29.99 -3.77
N THR A 34 4.78 -30.58 -2.60
CA THR A 34 4.58 -32.03 -2.33
C THR A 34 3.87 -32.37 -1.03
N ALA A 35 2.95 -31.54 -0.50
CA ALA A 35 2.27 -31.82 0.77
C ALA A 35 0.97 -32.66 0.58
N PRO A 36 0.98 -33.99 0.67
CA PRO A 36 -0.17 -34.84 0.33
C PRO A 36 -1.33 -34.61 1.31
N GLY A 37 -2.57 -34.52 0.81
CA GLY A 37 -3.79 -34.49 1.63
C GLY A 37 -4.40 -33.13 1.91
N LEU A 38 -3.80 -32.03 1.42
CA LEU A 38 -4.44 -30.71 1.43
C LEU A 38 -5.43 -30.64 0.26
N SER A 39 -6.73 -30.44 0.52
CA SER A 39 -7.65 -30.00 -0.53
C SER A 39 -7.28 -28.57 -0.91
N TYR A 40 -6.69 -28.39 -2.09
CA TYR A 40 -6.16 -27.10 -2.54
C TYR A 40 -7.22 -26.20 -3.21
N HIS A 41 -8.45 -26.69 -3.33
CA HIS A 41 -9.55 -25.98 -3.94
C HIS A 41 -10.73 -26.03 -2.97
N LEU A 42 -10.93 -24.94 -2.24
CA LEU A 42 -12.16 -24.69 -1.51
C LEU A 42 -13.21 -24.24 -2.53
N ASP A 43 -14.31 -24.97 -2.60
CA ASP A 43 -15.39 -24.66 -3.51
C ASP A 43 -16.14 -23.40 -3.04
N LEU A 44 -16.45 -22.52 -3.99
CA LEU A 44 -17.33 -21.40 -3.74
C LEU A 44 -18.79 -21.87 -3.78
N THR A 45 -19.37 -22.11 -2.61
CA THR A 45 -20.76 -22.55 -2.46
C THR A 45 -21.67 -21.41 -2.01
N ALA A 46 -22.99 -21.64 -2.11
CA ALA A 46 -23.99 -20.69 -1.63
C ALA A 46 -23.88 -20.45 -0.11
N ASP A 47 -23.63 -21.53 0.64
CA ASP A 47 -23.65 -21.54 2.11
C ASP A 47 -22.25 -21.45 2.74
N GLY A 48 -21.18 -21.56 1.94
CA GLY A 48 -19.80 -21.53 2.42
C GLY A 48 -19.42 -22.80 3.18
N MET A 49 -18.48 -22.65 4.10
CA MET A 49 -17.95 -23.73 4.93
C MET A 49 -18.60 -23.76 6.33
N SER A 50 -18.49 -24.88 7.01
CA SER A 50 -18.70 -24.97 8.46
C SER A 50 -17.44 -24.55 9.23
N ALA A 51 -17.59 -24.25 10.52
CA ALA A 51 -16.44 -23.90 11.38
C ALA A 51 -15.48 -25.09 11.57
N ASP A 52 -16.00 -26.31 11.52
CA ASP A 52 -15.20 -27.52 11.63
C ASP A 52 -14.37 -27.75 10.36
N GLU A 53 -14.98 -27.60 9.17
CA GLU A 53 -14.24 -27.68 7.89
C GLU A 53 -13.12 -26.62 7.80
N LEU A 54 -13.39 -25.40 8.25
CA LEU A 54 -12.37 -24.34 8.27
C LEU A 54 -11.23 -24.66 9.25
N ARG A 55 -11.57 -25.19 10.43
CA ARG A 55 -10.58 -25.61 11.43
C ARG A 55 -9.73 -26.78 10.92
N ASP A 56 -10.34 -27.74 10.25
CA ASP A 56 -9.65 -28.88 9.65
C ASP A 56 -8.71 -28.41 8.53
N PHE A 57 -9.15 -27.45 7.69
CA PHE A 57 -8.29 -26.82 6.69
C PHE A 57 -7.04 -26.20 7.32
N PHE A 58 -7.18 -25.34 8.33
CA PHE A 58 -6.04 -24.69 8.99
C PHE A 58 -5.14 -25.70 9.72
N THR A 59 -5.72 -26.72 10.35
CA THR A 59 -4.98 -27.80 11.01
C THR A 59 -4.14 -28.58 10.01
N ALA A 60 -4.71 -28.94 8.86
CA ALA A 60 -4.00 -29.62 7.79
C ALA A 60 -2.89 -28.74 7.19
N ALA A 61 -3.17 -27.45 6.97
CA ALA A 61 -2.20 -26.49 6.41
C ALA A 61 -1.01 -26.28 7.36
N LEU A 62 -1.27 -26.11 8.66
CA LEU A 62 -0.24 -26.01 9.70
C LEU A 62 0.61 -27.29 9.77
N ALA A 63 -0.03 -28.47 9.78
CA ALA A 63 0.67 -29.75 9.83
C ALA A 63 1.60 -29.94 8.61
N ALA A 64 1.21 -29.45 7.44
CA ALA A 64 2.04 -29.45 6.24
C ALA A 64 3.21 -28.44 6.31
N SER A 65 3.00 -27.29 6.95
CA SER A 65 4.01 -26.23 7.12
C SER A 65 5.16 -26.66 8.04
N ARG A 66 4.84 -27.31 9.17
CA ARG A 66 5.81 -27.72 10.23
C ARG A 66 6.94 -28.65 9.75
N LYS A 67 6.82 -29.29 8.57
CA LYS A 67 7.82 -30.24 8.04
C LYS A 67 8.85 -29.63 7.10
N LYS A 68 8.71 -28.35 6.72
CA LYS A 68 9.41 -27.79 5.54
C LYS A 68 9.95 -26.36 5.70
N GLU A 69 9.73 -25.72 6.84
CA GLU A 69 10.28 -24.39 7.10
C GLU A 69 11.76 -24.49 7.47
N PRO A 70 12.69 -23.85 6.72
CA PRO A 70 13.96 -23.47 7.31
C PRO A 70 13.62 -22.53 8.47
N ILE A 71 14.09 -22.88 9.67
CA ILE A 71 14.03 -22.02 10.85
C ILE A 71 14.95 -20.84 10.56
N VAL A 72 14.46 -19.87 9.81
CA VAL A 72 15.07 -18.54 9.72
C VAL A 72 14.48 -17.78 10.91
N GLU A 73 15.08 -18.01 12.07
CA GLU A 73 14.85 -17.31 13.34
C GLU A 73 15.28 -15.83 13.30
N THR A 74 15.30 -15.21 12.11
CA THR A 74 15.77 -13.83 11.94
C THR A 74 14.62 -12.94 11.51
N GLY A 75 13.79 -12.52 12.48
CA GLY A 75 12.90 -11.36 12.31
C GLY A 75 11.52 -11.46 12.95
N ASN A 76 10.93 -12.65 13.07
CA ASN A 76 9.51 -12.78 13.45
C ASN A 76 9.22 -13.08 14.91
N ARG A 77 10.24 -13.44 15.71
CA ARG A 77 10.14 -13.29 17.16
C ARG A 77 10.77 -11.97 17.52
N TYR A 78 10.12 -10.86 17.17
CA TYR A 78 10.17 -9.74 18.11
C TYR A 78 9.79 -10.37 19.45
N GLY A 79 10.62 -10.23 20.49
CA GLY A 79 10.38 -10.78 21.83
C GLY A 79 9.20 -10.08 22.50
N VAL A 80 8.05 -10.12 21.84
CA VAL A 80 6.81 -9.46 22.19
C VAL A 80 6.06 -10.43 23.08
N CYS A 81 5.63 -9.93 24.23
CA CYS A 81 4.89 -10.72 25.21
C CYS A 81 3.64 -11.35 24.57
N ASP A 82 3.34 -12.60 24.94
CA ASP A 82 2.12 -13.30 24.50
C ASP A 82 0.84 -12.50 24.80
N ASP A 83 0.87 -11.66 25.84
CA ASP A 83 -0.23 -10.74 26.18
C ASP A 83 -0.49 -9.72 25.07
N PHE A 84 0.56 -9.17 24.45
CA PHE A 84 0.41 -8.20 23.35
C PHE A 84 -0.11 -8.88 22.09
N HIS A 85 0.34 -10.12 21.84
CA HIS A 85 -0.25 -10.92 20.78
C HIS A 85 -1.74 -11.08 21.03
N ARG A 86 -2.17 -11.55 22.20
CA ARG A 86 -3.58 -11.73 22.59
C ARG A 86 -4.43 -10.46 22.44
N LEU A 87 -3.86 -9.30 22.70
CA LEU A 87 -4.56 -8.03 22.51
C LEU A 87 -4.90 -7.73 21.04
N ASN A 88 -3.95 -7.94 20.11
CA ASN A 88 -4.10 -7.47 18.72
C ASN A 88 -5.32 -8.08 17.97
N GLY A 89 -5.47 -9.39 18.01
CA GLY A 89 -6.63 -10.15 17.54
C GLY A 89 -7.92 -9.94 18.34
N GLU A 90 -7.88 -9.56 19.64
CA GLU A 90 -9.09 -9.07 20.33
C GLU A 90 -9.54 -7.73 19.69
N LEU A 91 -8.60 -6.82 19.43
CA LEU A 91 -8.86 -5.56 18.72
C LEU A 91 -9.40 -5.78 17.30
N LEU A 92 -8.84 -6.74 16.56
CA LEU A 92 -9.28 -7.05 15.19
C LEU A 92 -10.67 -7.69 15.15
N MET A 93 -10.97 -8.56 16.12
CA MET A 93 -12.33 -9.09 16.27
C MET A 93 -13.32 -7.96 16.58
N LEU A 94 -12.96 -7.06 17.50
CA LEU A 94 -13.78 -5.89 17.84
C LEU A 94 -14.01 -4.99 16.61
N GLU A 95 -12.95 -4.66 15.87
CA GLU A 95 -13.02 -3.86 14.64
C GLU A 95 -13.97 -4.51 13.62
N PHE A 96 -13.88 -5.83 13.43
CA PHE A 96 -14.77 -6.53 12.51
C PHE A 96 -16.23 -6.47 12.99
N LYS A 97 -16.49 -6.72 14.29
CA LYS A 97 -17.84 -6.67 14.87
C LYS A 97 -18.47 -5.28 14.82
N GLN A 98 -17.67 -4.22 14.85
CA GLN A 98 -18.13 -2.84 14.70
C GLN A 98 -18.33 -2.41 13.24
N SER A 99 -17.96 -3.26 12.27
CA SER A 99 -18.02 -2.90 10.85
C SER A 99 -19.43 -2.99 10.25
N PRO A 100 -19.72 -2.22 9.18
CA PRO A 100 -20.97 -2.38 8.42
C PRO A 100 -21.16 -3.78 7.83
N ALA A 101 -20.07 -4.49 7.53
CA ALA A 101 -20.13 -5.87 7.05
C ALA A 101 -20.74 -6.80 8.11
N TRP A 102 -20.32 -6.67 9.38
CA TRP A 102 -20.90 -7.46 10.48
C TRP A 102 -22.38 -7.15 10.70
N ALA A 103 -22.75 -5.87 10.68
CA ALA A 103 -24.14 -5.45 10.83
C ALA A 103 -25.06 -5.99 9.72
N ALA A 104 -24.50 -6.27 8.54
CA ALA A 104 -25.22 -6.80 7.38
C ALA A 104 -25.42 -8.33 7.40
N LEU A 105 -24.66 -9.04 8.24
CA LEU A 105 -24.74 -10.49 8.36
C LEU A 105 -26.01 -10.91 9.13
N SER A 106 -26.55 -12.08 8.77
CA SER A 106 -27.59 -12.73 9.58
C SER A 106 -27.03 -13.11 10.94
N THR A 107 -27.87 -13.30 11.97
CA THR A 107 -27.42 -13.78 13.29
C THR A 107 -26.65 -15.11 13.20
N THR A 108 -27.03 -15.97 12.26
CA THR A 108 -26.32 -17.24 12.01
C THR A 108 -24.94 -16.99 11.42
N ASP A 109 -24.83 -16.10 10.44
CA ASP A 109 -23.54 -15.79 9.81
C ASP A 109 -22.63 -14.94 10.70
N GLN A 110 -23.18 -14.12 11.59
CA GLN A 110 -22.42 -13.44 12.65
C GLN A 110 -21.73 -14.46 13.56
N ALA A 111 -22.48 -15.46 14.06
CA ALA A 111 -21.91 -16.52 14.89
C ALA A 111 -20.84 -17.33 14.14
N ARG A 112 -21.06 -17.61 12.85
CA ARG A 112 -20.06 -18.28 11.99
C ARG A 112 -18.82 -17.41 11.77
N ALA A 113 -18.99 -16.13 11.47
CA ALA A 113 -17.89 -15.20 11.24
C ALA A 113 -17.02 -15.04 12.49
N GLU A 114 -17.64 -14.93 13.67
CA GLU A 114 -16.91 -14.92 14.94
C GLU A 114 -16.16 -16.22 15.18
N ALA A 115 -16.75 -17.38 14.90
CA ALA A 115 -16.05 -18.66 14.99
C ALA A 115 -14.85 -18.75 14.03
N PHE A 116 -15.02 -18.28 12.79
CA PHE A 116 -14.01 -18.32 11.74
C PHE A 116 -12.83 -17.41 12.08
N LEU A 117 -13.13 -16.16 12.41
CA LEU A 117 -12.12 -15.20 12.83
C LEU A 117 -11.47 -15.64 14.13
N GLY A 118 -12.20 -16.25 15.07
CA GLY A 118 -11.64 -16.78 16.31
C GLY A 118 -10.59 -17.88 16.07
N ILE A 119 -10.79 -18.76 15.07
CA ILE A 119 -9.81 -19.80 14.69
C ILE A 119 -8.48 -19.16 14.29
N VAL A 120 -8.51 -18.06 13.53
CA VAL A 120 -7.30 -17.41 13.03
C VAL A 120 -6.72 -16.44 14.04
N LEU A 121 -7.53 -15.49 14.52
CA LEU A 121 -7.12 -14.38 15.36
C LEU A 121 -6.67 -14.86 16.74
N TYR A 122 -7.22 -15.93 17.30
CA TYR A 122 -6.83 -16.41 18.64
C TYR A 122 -5.84 -17.57 18.64
N SER A 123 -5.47 -18.10 17.47
CA SER A 123 -4.45 -19.15 17.35
C SER A 123 -3.04 -18.56 17.43
N PRO A 124 -2.21 -18.93 18.42
CA PRO A 124 -0.83 -18.47 18.51
C PRO A 124 0.02 -18.81 17.27
N GLU A 125 -0.30 -19.90 16.58
CA GLU A 125 0.46 -20.37 15.42
C GLU A 125 0.06 -19.70 14.10
N LEU A 126 -1.20 -19.25 13.97
CA LEU A 126 -1.68 -18.58 12.76
C LEU A 126 -1.45 -17.06 12.81
N ARG A 127 -1.49 -16.48 14.01
CA ARG A 127 -1.53 -15.03 14.25
C ARG A 127 -0.16 -14.34 14.24
N SER A 128 0.91 -15.05 14.56
CA SER A 128 2.29 -14.49 14.66
C SER A 128 3.08 -14.61 13.34
N ARG A 129 2.39 -14.84 12.22
CA ARG A 129 3.06 -15.10 10.94
C ARG A 129 3.14 -13.83 10.11
N ASN A 130 4.37 -13.37 9.93
CA ASN A 130 4.70 -12.34 8.97
C ASN A 130 4.76 -13.01 7.59
N PRO A 131 3.98 -12.53 6.59
CA PRO A 131 3.97 -13.13 5.25
C PRO A 131 5.33 -13.03 4.53
N LEU A 132 6.34 -12.42 5.15
CA LEU A 132 7.70 -12.26 4.61
C LEU A 132 8.38 -13.60 4.33
N HIS A 133 7.90 -14.67 4.95
CA HIS A 133 8.39 -16.03 4.79
C HIS A 133 7.29 -16.90 4.18
N PRO A 134 7.28 -17.06 2.84
CA PRO A 134 6.32 -17.89 2.14
C PRO A 134 6.24 -19.28 2.78
N SER A 135 5.11 -19.58 3.41
CA SER A 135 4.87 -20.90 3.99
C SER A 135 3.86 -21.68 3.16
N VAL A 136 3.80 -23.00 3.38
CA VAL A 136 2.75 -23.84 2.77
C VAL A 136 1.36 -23.33 3.18
N LEU A 137 1.22 -22.88 4.42
CA LEU A 137 -0.02 -22.28 4.94
C LEU A 137 -0.40 -21.02 4.15
N ASP A 138 0.52 -20.06 4.01
CA ASP A 138 0.22 -18.78 3.34
C ASP A 138 -0.13 -19.01 1.88
N ALA A 139 0.61 -19.90 1.21
CA ALA A 139 0.33 -20.25 -0.17
C ALA A 139 -1.02 -21.00 -0.33
N CYS A 140 -1.44 -21.79 0.66
CA CYS A 140 -2.77 -22.40 0.69
C CYS A 140 -3.88 -21.37 0.89
N VAL A 141 -3.73 -20.42 1.82
CA VAL A 141 -4.71 -19.36 2.09
C VAL A 141 -4.82 -18.42 0.89
N ILE A 142 -3.70 -17.85 0.44
CA ILE A 142 -3.64 -16.92 -0.69
C ILE A 142 -4.13 -17.59 -1.96
N GLY A 143 -3.71 -18.84 -2.22
CA GLY A 143 -4.15 -19.55 -3.41
C GLY A 143 -5.67 -19.74 -3.46
N ASN A 144 -6.30 -20.14 -2.35
CA ASN A 144 -7.76 -20.28 -2.26
C ASN A 144 -8.48 -18.93 -2.29
N LEU A 145 -7.95 -17.92 -1.59
CA LEU A 145 -8.45 -16.54 -1.64
C LEU A 145 -8.49 -16.03 -3.09
N LEU A 146 -7.40 -16.24 -3.85
CA LEU A 146 -7.30 -15.82 -5.23
C LEU A 146 -8.15 -16.66 -6.19
N ASN A 147 -8.60 -17.86 -5.83
CA ASN A 147 -9.53 -18.62 -6.66
C ASN A 147 -10.90 -17.96 -6.72
N PHE A 148 -11.33 -17.32 -5.64
CA PHE A 148 -12.63 -16.69 -5.57
C PHE A 148 -12.90 -15.69 -6.71
N PRO A 149 -12.11 -14.63 -6.90
CA PRO A 149 -12.36 -13.71 -8.01
C PRO A 149 -12.11 -14.36 -9.38
N LYS A 150 -11.26 -15.40 -9.48
CA LYS A 150 -11.07 -16.15 -10.73
C LYS A 150 -12.30 -16.97 -11.10
N HIS A 151 -12.99 -17.57 -10.12
CA HIS A 151 -14.25 -18.28 -10.37
C HIS A 151 -15.32 -17.32 -10.87
N VAL A 152 -15.36 -16.09 -10.35
CA VAL A 152 -16.34 -15.08 -10.78
C VAL A 152 -16.00 -14.48 -12.15
N LEU A 153 -14.73 -14.22 -12.46
CA LEU A 153 -14.33 -13.45 -13.65
C LEU A 153 -13.66 -14.28 -14.76
N GLY A 154 -13.43 -15.57 -14.53
CA GLY A 154 -12.94 -16.52 -15.54
C GLY A 154 -11.50 -16.31 -15.99
N LEU A 155 -10.69 -15.53 -15.27
CA LEU A 155 -9.28 -15.34 -15.59
C LEU A 155 -8.39 -16.32 -14.80
N PRO A 156 -7.38 -16.96 -15.43
CA PRO A 156 -6.61 -18.04 -14.82
C PRO A 156 -5.59 -17.59 -13.77
N PHE A 157 -5.08 -16.36 -13.86
CA PHE A 157 -4.05 -15.87 -12.96
C PHE A 157 -4.55 -14.69 -12.15
N ALA A 158 -4.07 -14.57 -10.90
CA ALA A 158 -4.43 -13.46 -10.03
C ALA A 158 -3.29 -13.12 -9.07
N ALA A 159 -3.35 -11.92 -8.51
CA ALA A 159 -2.53 -11.41 -7.43
C ALA A 159 -3.41 -10.58 -6.48
N TYR A 160 -2.92 -10.35 -5.26
CA TYR A 160 -3.55 -9.47 -4.28
C TYR A 160 -2.69 -8.23 -4.03
N ALA A 161 -3.30 -7.20 -3.46
CA ALA A 161 -2.66 -5.96 -3.06
C ALA A 161 -3.25 -5.49 -1.71
N THR A 162 -2.57 -4.56 -1.04
CA THR A 162 -3.06 -4.00 0.23
C THR A 162 -4.33 -3.18 0.05
N ASP A 163 -4.51 -2.56 -1.12
CA ASP A 163 -5.73 -1.87 -1.54
C ASP A 163 -5.93 -1.98 -3.06
N GLY A 164 -7.06 -1.51 -3.57
CA GLY A 164 -7.44 -1.55 -4.97
C GLY A 164 -6.67 -0.57 -5.86
N ASN A 165 -6.20 0.56 -5.32
CA ASN A 165 -5.36 1.50 -6.04
C ASN A 165 -3.96 0.92 -6.30
N GLU A 166 -3.43 0.17 -5.34
CA GLU A 166 -2.23 -0.64 -5.51
C GLU A 166 -2.47 -1.75 -6.54
N ALA A 167 -3.57 -2.49 -6.46
CA ALA A 167 -3.91 -3.52 -7.44
C ALA A 167 -3.92 -2.95 -8.87
N LEU A 168 -4.57 -1.80 -9.08
CA LEU A 168 -4.58 -1.09 -10.35
C LEU A 168 -3.17 -0.64 -10.75
N SER A 169 -2.40 -0.05 -9.83
CA SER A 169 -1.04 0.43 -10.11
C SER A 169 -0.09 -0.69 -10.56
N LEU A 170 -0.16 -1.88 -9.96
CA LEU A 170 0.64 -3.04 -10.35
C LEU A 170 0.30 -3.52 -11.78
N VAL A 171 -1.00 -3.53 -12.12
CA VAL A 171 -1.45 -3.88 -13.47
C VAL A 171 -0.97 -2.84 -14.49
N LEU A 172 -1.15 -1.55 -14.22
CA LEU A 172 -0.71 -0.48 -15.11
C LEU A 172 0.81 -0.46 -15.28
N TYR A 173 1.56 -0.75 -14.22
CA TYR A 173 3.00 -0.92 -14.28
C TYR A 173 3.41 -2.07 -15.20
N SER A 174 2.70 -3.21 -15.13
CA SER A 174 2.95 -4.35 -16.02
C SER A 174 2.79 -3.96 -17.48
N TYR A 175 1.74 -3.21 -17.82
CA TYR A 175 1.54 -2.68 -19.18
C TYR A 175 2.65 -1.71 -19.60
N ARG A 176 3.11 -0.86 -18.67
CA ARG A 176 4.23 0.05 -18.92
C ARG A 176 5.51 -0.72 -19.21
N GLN A 177 5.85 -1.73 -18.41
CA GLN A 177 7.03 -2.58 -18.62
C GLN A 177 6.97 -3.29 -19.97
N ARG A 178 5.80 -3.85 -20.33
CA ARG A 178 5.59 -4.46 -21.65
C ARG A 178 5.83 -3.46 -22.79
N ALA A 179 5.32 -2.23 -22.65
CA ALA A 179 5.53 -1.18 -23.63
C ALA A 179 7.00 -0.73 -23.72
N GLU A 180 7.68 -0.56 -22.59
CA GLU A 180 9.11 -0.22 -22.51
C GLU A 180 9.98 -1.31 -23.16
N ALA A 181 9.70 -2.59 -22.87
CA ALA A 181 10.38 -3.73 -23.49
C ALA A 181 10.14 -3.80 -25.01
N ALA A 182 8.97 -3.32 -25.48
CA ALA A 182 8.66 -3.17 -26.90
C ALA A 182 9.28 -1.91 -27.53
N GLY A 183 10.03 -1.11 -26.77
CA GLY A 183 10.71 0.10 -27.25
C GLY A 183 9.83 1.35 -27.30
N ALA A 184 8.67 1.37 -26.63
CA ALA A 184 7.82 2.55 -26.57
C ALA A 184 8.50 3.66 -25.72
N PRO A 185 8.74 4.86 -26.29
CA PRO A 185 9.34 5.96 -25.53
C PRO A 185 8.30 6.65 -24.64
N PRO A 186 8.71 7.24 -23.50
CA PRO A 186 7.83 8.09 -22.71
C PRO A 186 7.45 9.39 -23.46
N PRO A 187 6.29 10.01 -23.18
CA PRO A 187 5.31 9.62 -22.16
C PRO A 187 4.46 8.41 -22.57
N HIS A 188 4.24 7.51 -21.61
CA HIS A 188 3.43 6.31 -21.79
C HIS A 188 1.95 6.65 -21.77
N ARG A 189 1.19 6.29 -22.80
CA ARG A 189 -0.23 6.65 -22.95
C ARG A 189 -1.15 5.53 -22.48
N LEU A 190 -2.24 5.87 -21.80
CA LEU A 190 -3.36 5.00 -21.45
C LEU A 190 -4.63 5.61 -22.02
N LEU A 191 -5.49 4.78 -22.61
CA LEU A 191 -6.83 5.22 -23.01
C LEU A 191 -7.85 4.74 -21.98
N TYR A 192 -8.68 5.62 -21.44
CA TYR A 192 -9.81 5.27 -20.60
C TYR A 192 -11.09 5.36 -21.43
N LEU A 193 -11.74 4.21 -21.66
CA LEU A 193 -12.97 4.10 -22.41
C LEU A 193 -14.17 4.48 -21.54
N VAL A 194 -14.99 5.41 -22.04
CA VAL A 194 -16.31 5.73 -21.49
C VAL A 194 -17.37 5.49 -22.57
N ASP A 195 -18.61 5.18 -22.18
CA ASP A 195 -19.66 4.79 -23.13
C ASP A 195 -20.01 5.91 -24.13
N GLY A 196 -19.94 7.17 -23.71
CA GLY A 196 -20.17 8.34 -24.55
C GLY A 196 -19.58 9.63 -23.98
N PRO A 197 -19.73 10.77 -24.70
CA PRO A 197 -19.12 12.05 -24.29
C PRO A 197 -19.73 12.64 -23.00
N ASP A 198 -20.96 12.26 -22.67
CA ASP A 198 -21.66 12.68 -21.45
C ASP A 198 -21.46 11.70 -20.28
N SER A 199 -20.71 10.62 -20.47
CA SER A 199 -20.40 9.65 -19.42
C SER A 199 -19.47 10.26 -18.37
N ALA A 200 -19.52 9.70 -17.16
CA ALA A 200 -18.63 10.11 -16.08
C ALA A 200 -17.15 9.99 -16.50
N PRO A 201 -16.29 10.95 -16.12
CA PRO A 201 -14.85 10.87 -16.38
C PRO A 201 -14.22 9.67 -15.64
N PRO A 202 -12.96 9.32 -15.96
CA PRO A 202 -12.22 8.33 -15.19
C PRO A 202 -12.27 8.64 -13.69
N PRO A 203 -12.40 7.63 -12.82
CA PRO A 203 -12.28 7.83 -11.38
C PRO A 203 -11.00 8.60 -11.05
N PRO A 204 -11.04 9.64 -10.19
CA PRO A 204 -9.85 10.44 -9.86
C PRO A 204 -8.67 9.59 -9.40
N ASP A 205 -8.94 8.50 -8.69
CA ASP A 205 -7.91 7.56 -8.22
C ASP A 205 -7.24 6.78 -9.35
N ALA A 206 -7.97 6.38 -10.39
CA ALA A 206 -7.40 5.73 -11.55
C ALA A 206 -6.44 6.66 -12.30
N ALA A 207 -6.82 7.94 -12.46
CA ALA A 207 -5.97 8.96 -13.04
C ALA A 207 -4.71 9.21 -12.18
N ARG A 208 -4.85 9.24 -10.85
CA ARG A 208 -3.71 9.35 -9.91
C ARG A 208 -2.76 8.16 -10.01
N CYS A 209 -3.28 6.93 -10.13
CA CYS A 209 -2.47 5.72 -10.31
C CYS A 209 -1.63 5.80 -11.59
N ALA A 210 -2.24 6.17 -12.72
CA ALA A 210 -1.52 6.39 -13.97
C ALA A 210 -0.44 7.49 -13.86
N GLN A 211 -0.80 8.64 -13.25
CA GLN A 211 0.12 9.76 -13.07
C GLN A 211 1.34 9.37 -12.22
N ARG A 212 1.14 8.62 -11.13
CA ARG A 212 2.23 8.10 -10.26
C ARG A 212 3.23 7.25 -11.03
N LEU A 213 2.76 6.52 -12.05
CA LEU A 213 3.57 5.69 -12.92
C LEU A 213 4.18 6.45 -14.10
N GLY A 214 4.02 7.78 -14.17
CA GLY A 214 4.48 8.59 -15.29
C GLY A 214 3.72 8.32 -16.59
N MET A 215 2.49 7.81 -16.49
CA MET A 215 1.61 7.53 -17.62
C MET A 215 0.59 8.67 -17.77
N GLN A 216 0.18 8.93 -19.01
CA GLN A 216 -0.83 9.92 -19.37
C GLN A 216 -2.13 9.21 -19.70
N MET A 217 -3.17 9.45 -18.91
CA MET A 217 -4.51 8.90 -19.15
C MET A 217 -5.31 9.87 -20.03
N GLU A 218 -5.74 9.40 -21.19
CA GLU A 218 -6.58 10.10 -22.15
C GLU A 218 -7.97 9.44 -22.20
N VAL A 219 -9.03 10.23 -22.36
CA VAL A 219 -10.40 9.69 -22.42
C VAL A 219 -10.80 9.41 -23.86
N ALA A 220 -11.31 8.20 -24.11
CA ALA A 220 -11.92 7.81 -25.37
C ALA A 220 -13.43 7.66 -25.17
N ALA A 221 -14.21 8.61 -25.69
CA ALA A 221 -15.67 8.60 -25.60
C ALA A 221 -16.29 7.75 -26.71
N GLY A 222 -16.65 6.52 -26.37
CA GLY A 222 -17.25 5.54 -27.28
C GLY A 222 -16.26 4.87 -28.25
N LEU A 223 -16.76 3.90 -29.01
CA LEU A 223 -15.96 3.05 -29.90
C LEU A 223 -15.29 3.81 -31.06
N GLU A 224 -15.93 4.85 -31.59
CA GLU A 224 -15.36 5.63 -32.70
C GLU A 224 -14.11 6.40 -32.25
N ALA A 225 -14.19 7.08 -31.10
CA ALA A 225 -13.07 7.80 -30.50
C ALA A 225 -11.94 6.82 -30.11
N LEU A 226 -12.29 5.67 -29.53
CA LEU A 226 -11.33 4.60 -29.23
C LEU A 226 -10.61 4.13 -30.50
N GLY A 227 -11.37 3.84 -31.57
CA GLY A 227 -10.80 3.41 -32.85
C GLY A 227 -9.92 4.47 -33.52
N ALA A 228 -10.28 5.74 -33.39
CA ALA A 228 -9.44 6.85 -33.86
C ALA A 228 -8.14 6.95 -33.06
N ALA A 229 -8.22 6.88 -31.73
CA ALA A 229 -7.06 6.94 -30.84
C ALA A 229 -6.09 5.76 -31.03
N LEU A 230 -6.61 4.55 -31.28
CA LEU A 230 -5.80 3.37 -31.60
C LEU A 230 -5.19 3.38 -33.01
N ARG A 231 -5.70 4.23 -33.92
CA ARG A 231 -5.12 4.46 -35.26
C ARG A 231 -4.09 5.59 -35.28
N GLY A 232 -4.16 6.52 -34.33
CA GLY A 232 -3.35 7.74 -34.31
C GLY A 232 -2.14 7.67 -33.37
N GLY A 233 -0.95 7.94 -33.92
CA GLY A 233 0.28 8.12 -33.14
C GLY A 233 0.90 6.82 -32.63
N ALA A 234 1.68 6.92 -31.54
CA ALA A 234 2.27 5.76 -30.87
C ALA A 234 1.18 4.98 -30.11
N PRO A 235 1.19 3.63 -30.16
CA PRO A 235 0.16 2.82 -29.52
C PRO A 235 0.15 3.07 -28.00
N PRO A 236 -1.05 3.13 -27.37
CA PRO A 236 -1.13 3.22 -25.92
C PRO A 236 -0.64 1.91 -25.29
N CYS A 237 -0.18 1.98 -24.03
CA CYS A 237 0.25 0.82 -23.27
C CYS A 237 -0.92 -0.15 -23.01
N ALA A 238 -2.11 0.40 -22.75
CA ALA A 238 -3.34 -0.34 -22.54
C ALA A 238 -4.57 0.56 -22.72
N VAL A 239 -5.73 -0.08 -22.88
CA VAL A 239 -7.05 0.53 -22.73
C VAL A 239 -7.63 0.10 -21.39
N VAL A 240 -8.17 1.03 -20.62
CA VAL A 240 -8.87 0.80 -19.35
C VAL A 240 -10.36 1.08 -19.59
N ALA A 241 -11.23 0.19 -19.12
CA ALA A 241 -12.68 0.39 -19.17
C ALA A 241 -13.31 0.01 -17.81
N PRO A 242 -14.43 0.64 -17.41
CA PRO A 242 -15.22 0.16 -16.28
C PRO A 242 -15.82 -1.22 -16.59
N PHE A 243 -16.07 -2.02 -15.55
CA PHE A 243 -16.64 -3.36 -15.71
C PHE A 243 -18.02 -3.33 -16.38
N GLY A 244 -18.84 -2.34 -16.02
CA GLY A 244 -20.17 -2.08 -16.59
C GLY A 244 -20.18 -1.49 -18.00
N CYS A 245 -19.04 -1.35 -18.67
CA CYS A 245 -18.98 -0.75 -20.01
C CYS A 245 -19.90 -1.47 -21.01
N GLU A 246 -20.77 -0.71 -21.70
CA GLU A 246 -21.74 -1.26 -22.65
C GLU A 246 -21.07 -1.88 -23.88
N PRO A 247 -20.17 -1.18 -24.61
CA PRO A 247 -19.53 -1.70 -25.82
C PRO A 247 -18.35 -2.66 -25.57
N LEU A 248 -18.32 -3.36 -24.43
CA LEU A 248 -17.18 -4.18 -24.00
C LEU A 248 -16.71 -5.20 -25.06
N ASP A 249 -17.62 -5.94 -25.70
CA ASP A 249 -17.26 -6.94 -26.72
C ASP A 249 -16.60 -6.30 -27.95
N ALA A 250 -17.16 -5.19 -28.43
CA ALA A 250 -16.64 -4.47 -29.58
C ALA A 250 -15.32 -3.76 -29.26
N ALA A 251 -15.18 -3.19 -28.06
CA ALA A 251 -13.93 -2.62 -27.59
C ALA A 251 -12.85 -3.71 -27.47
N SER A 252 -13.22 -4.89 -26.97
CA SER A 252 -12.33 -6.04 -26.86
C SER A 252 -11.83 -6.52 -28.23
N ALA A 253 -12.72 -6.63 -29.22
CA ALA A 253 -12.35 -6.98 -30.59
C ALA A 253 -11.39 -5.94 -31.18
N LEU A 254 -11.71 -4.66 -31.05
CA LEU A 254 -10.89 -3.57 -31.56
C LEU A 254 -9.50 -3.50 -30.91
N CYS A 255 -9.41 -3.72 -29.59
CA CYS A 255 -8.13 -3.78 -28.88
C CYS A 255 -7.30 -4.99 -29.34
N SER A 256 -7.95 -6.15 -29.52
CA SER A 256 -7.31 -7.38 -30.01
C SER A 256 -6.74 -7.20 -31.42
N ASP A 257 -7.52 -6.61 -32.34
CA ASP A 257 -7.10 -6.30 -33.72
C ASP A 257 -5.87 -5.38 -33.77
N ARG A 258 -5.62 -4.62 -32.70
CA ARG A 258 -4.54 -3.65 -32.57
C ARG A 258 -3.38 -4.13 -31.70
N GLY A 259 -3.48 -5.32 -31.11
CA GLY A 259 -2.49 -5.85 -30.19
C GLY A 259 -2.33 -5.03 -28.90
N VAL A 260 -3.38 -4.32 -28.49
CA VAL A 260 -3.40 -3.52 -27.24
C VAL A 260 -4.20 -4.26 -26.19
N GLY A 261 -3.68 -4.34 -24.96
CA GLY A 261 -4.39 -4.99 -23.86
C GLY A 261 -5.59 -4.17 -23.39
N LEU A 262 -6.72 -4.83 -23.13
CA LEU A 262 -7.90 -4.24 -22.48
C LEU A 262 -7.96 -4.65 -21.01
N HIS A 263 -7.96 -3.67 -20.13
CA HIS A 263 -8.06 -3.82 -18.69
C HIS A 263 -9.43 -3.39 -18.18
N LEU A 264 -10.07 -4.19 -17.32
CA LEU A 264 -11.30 -3.80 -16.63
C LEU A 264 -11.02 -3.31 -15.21
N LEU A 265 -11.48 -2.11 -14.90
CA LEU A 265 -11.54 -1.60 -13.54
C LEU A 265 -12.91 -1.94 -12.96
N VAL A 266 -12.94 -2.80 -11.94
CA VAL A 266 -14.15 -3.16 -11.18
C VAL A 266 -14.16 -2.33 -9.90
N SER A 267 -15.09 -1.38 -9.82
CA SER A 267 -15.33 -0.61 -8.60
C SER A 267 -16.00 -1.45 -7.51
N ASP A 268 -15.96 -0.99 -6.25
CA ASP A 268 -16.66 -1.66 -5.15
C ASP A 268 -18.17 -1.78 -5.41
N SER A 269 -18.78 -0.75 -5.99
CA SER A 269 -20.21 -0.78 -6.33
C SER A 269 -20.54 -1.81 -7.42
N GLU A 270 -19.70 -1.93 -8.45
CA GLU A 270 -19.84 -2.97 -9.48
C GLU A 270 -19.63 -4.37 -8.89
N TRP A 271 -18.64 -4.53 -8.01
CA TRP A 271 -18.37 -5.80 -7.34
C TRP A 271 -19.51 -6.23 -6.43
N ARG A 272 -20.01 -5.33 -5.57
CA ARG A 272 -21.22 -5.55 -4.74
C ARG A 272 -22.44 -5.84 -5.61
N GLY A 273 -22.56 -5.17 -6.75
CA GLY A 273 -23.65 -5.36 -7.71
C GLY A 273 -23.80 -6.81 -8.16
N ILE A 274 -22.69 -7.54 -8.34
CA ILE A 274 -22.70 -8.96 -8.69
C ILE A 274 -23.44 -9.77 -7.62
N PHE A 275 -23.09 -9.61 -6.34
CA PHE A 275 -23.69 -10.39 -5.26
C PHE A 275 -25.12 -9.93 -4.94
N ALA A 276 -25.40 -8.64 -5.04
CA ALA A 276 -26.73 -8.09 -4.81
C ALA A 276 -27.75 -8.61 -5.85
N ALA A 277 -27.33 -8.72 -7.12
CA ALA A 277 -28.17 -9.14 -8.23
C ALA A 277 -28.41 -10.66 -8.30
N HIS A 278 -27.55 -11.46 -7.65
CA HIS A 278 -27.57 -12.92 -7.81
C HIS A 278 -27.66 -13.63 -6.45
N ALA A 279 -28.71 -14.43 -6.25
CA ALA A 279 -28.91 -15.18 -5.01
C ALA A 279 -27.97 -16.40 -4.87
N GLU A 280 -27.46 -16.88 -5.99
CA GLU A 280 -26.61 -18.07 -6.11
C GLU A 280 -25.32 -17.69 -6.87
N PRO A 281 -24.23 -18.47 -6.73
CA PRO A 281 -22.99 -18.21 -7.42
C PRO A 281 -23.15 -18.05 -8.94
N VAL A 282 -22.49 -17.04 -9.49
CA VAL A 282 -22.40 -16.77 -10.94
C VAL A 282 -20.96 -16.55 -11.37
N HIS A 283 -20.74 -16.61 -12.67
CA HIS A 283 -19.49 -16.19 -13.29
C HIS A 283 -19.71 -15.41 -14.58
N TYR A 284 -18.69 -14.68 -15.01
CA TYR A 284 -18.69 -13.86 -16.21
C TYR A 284 -17.67 -14.41 -17.21
N ALA A 285 -18.15 -14.70 -18.42
CA ALA A 285 -17.28 -15.05 -19.54
C ALA A 285 -16.74 -13.76 -20.18
N LEU A 286 -15.57 -13.29 -19.73
CA LEU A 286 -14.98 -12.05 -20.23
C LEU A 286 -14.46 -12.21 -21.67
N PRO A 287 -14.70 -11.22 -22.56
CA PRO A 287 -14.25 -11.25 -23.95
C PRO A 287 -12.75 -11.49 -24.09
N ALA A 288 -12.34 -12.18 -25.16
CA ALA A 288 -10.98 -12.67 -25.32
C ALA A 288 -9.89 -11.59 -25.24
N GLY A 289 -10.18 -10.36 -25.68
CA GLY A 289 -9.25 -9.24 -25.61
C GLY A 289 -9.10 -8.61 -24.23
N VAL A 290 -9.94 -8.96 -23.24
CA VAL A 290 -9.76 -8.52 -21.84
C VAL A 290 -8.57 -9.24 -21.25
N THR A 291 -7.43 -8.56 -21.15
CA THR A 291 -6.15 -9.13 -20.72
C THR A 291 -5.96 -9.09 -19.20
N SER A 292 -6.61 -8.16 -18.50
CA SER A 292 -6.57 -8.10 -17.04
C SER A 292 -7.78 -7.42 -16.41
N VAL A 293 -7.96 -7.63 -15.10
CA VAL A 293 -8.99 -6.98 -14.26
C VAL A 293 -8.35 -6.51 -12.97
N SER A 294 -8.76 -5.37 -12.42
CA SER A 294 -8.47 -4.97 -11.04
C SER A 294 -9.77 -4.71 -10.29
N ILE A 295 -9.86 -5.16 -9.05
CA ILE A 295 -11.01 -5.01 -8.17
C ILE A 295 -10.62 -4.03 -7.06
N GLN A 296 -11.43 -2.97 -6.89
CA GLN A 296 -11.26 -2.00 -5.82
C GLN A 296 -11.64 -2.59 -4.46
N GLU A 297 -10.99 -2.10 -3.41
CA GLU A 297 -11.33 -2.41 -2.02
C GLU A 297 -12.68 -1.81 -1.62
N GLY A 298 -13.33 -2.41 -0.61
CA GLY A 298 -14.62 -1.97 -0.09
C GLY A 298 -15.37 -3.11 0.57
N MET A 299 -16.03 -3.97 -0.21
CA MET A 299 -16.61 -5.23 0.27
C MET A 299 -15.52 -6.17 0.80
N MET A 300 -14.37 -6.17 0.15
CA MET A 300 -13.15 -6.84 0.59
C MET A 300 -12.16 -5.81 1.14
N ARG A 301 -11.33 -6.19 2.12
CA ARG A 301 -10.33 -5.30 2.72
C ARG A 301 -9.12 -5.10 1.80
N CYS A 302 -8.81 -6.09 0.95
CA CYS A 302 -7.70 -6.03 0.00
C CYS A 302 -8.16 -5.68 -1.43
N GLY A 303 -7.22 -5.22 -2.25
CA GLY A 303 -7.38 -5.12 -3.69
C GLY A 303 -6.97 -6.43 -4.38
N TYR A 304 -7.58 -6.72 -5.52
CA TYR A 304 -7.29 -7.94 -6.29
C TYR A 304 -7.01 -7.58 -7.76
N SER A 305 -6.08 -8.29 -8.39
CA SER A 305 -5.84 -8.19 -9.82
C SER A 305 -5.86 -9.57 -10.47
N LEU A 306 -6.39 -9.65 -11.67
CA LEU A 306 -6.52 -10.89 -12.45
C LEU A 306 -5.94 -10.68 -13.84
N TYR A 307 -5.38 -11.75 -14.41
CA TYR A 307 -4.66 -11.71 -15.67
C TYR A 307 -5.04 -12.90 -16.53
N ARG A 308 -5.16 -12.67 -17.84
CA ARG A 308 -5.36 -13.72 -18.83
C ARG A 308 -4.11 -14.54 -19.06
N ASP A 309 -2.96 -13.88 -19.09
CA ASP A 309 -1.65 -14.50 -19.31
C ASP A 309 -0.70 -14.31 -18.13
N ALA A 310 0.13 -15.33 -17.91
CA ALA A 310 1.15 -15.32 -16.87
C ALA A 310 2.26 -14.31 -17.17
N GLU A 311 2.54 -14.02 -18.44
CA GLU A 311 3.59 -13.10 -18.86
C GLU A 311 3.30 -11.67 -18.35
N LEU A 312 2.10 -11.13 -18.58
CA LEU A 312 1.70 -9.81 -18.11
C LEU A 312 1.71 -9.74 -16.58
N ARG A 313 1.19 -10.78 -15.93
CA ARG A 313 1.24 -10.89 -14.47
C ARG A 313 2.68 -10.88 -13.97
N ASP A 314 3.57 -11.62 -14.61
CA ASP A 314 4.94 -11.80 -14.14
C ASP A 314 5.78 -10.52 -14.29
N LEU A 315 5.39 -9.59 -15.18
CA LEU A 315 6.06 -8.29 -15.30
C LEU A 315 5.97 -7.44 -14.03
N HIS A 316 4.95 -7.61 -13.18
CA HIS A 316 4.95 -7.02 -11.84
C HIS A 316 5.38 -7.99 -10.73
N PHE A 317 5.86 -9.21 -11.05
CA PHE A 317 6.58 -10.08 -10.12
C PHE A 317 8.09 -10.04 -10.31
N ASP A 318 8.58 -9.68 -11.51
CA ASP A 318 9.97 -9.22 -11.72
C ASP A 318 10.25 -7.90 -10.99
N VAL A 319 9.19 -7.26 -10.49
CA VAL A 319 9.24 -6.27 -9.42
C VAL A 319 9.93 -6.82 -8.19
N ALA A 320 9.86 -8.09 -7.79
CA ALA A 320 10.64 -8.55 -6.64
C ALA A 320 12.17 -8.45 -6.88
N LEU A 321 12.64 -8.58 -8.13
CA LEU A 321 14.05 -8.45 -8.52
C LEU A 321 14.45 -7.01 -8.91
N ALA A 322 13.53 -6.19 -9.42
CA ALA A 322 13.78 -4.79 -9.82
C ALA A 322 13.25 -3.73 -8.82
N TRP A 323 12.21 -4.06 -8.06
CA TRP A 323 11.27 -3.23 -7.27
C TRP A 323 10.81 -3.94 -5.96
N GLN A 324 11.72 -4.53 -5.18
CA GLN A 324 11.50 -5.01 -3.80
C GLN A 324 11.02 -3.88 -2.82
N THR A 325 10.35 -2.85 -3.34
CA THR A 325 10.36 -1.44 -2.92
C THR A 325 9.08 -0.69 -3.23
N ALA A 326 8.33 -1.12 -4.25
CA ALA A 326 7.38 -0.22 -4.88
C ALA A 326 6.00 -0.31 -4.28
N TYR A 327 5.49 -1.49 -3.93
CA TYR A 327 4.12 -1.60 -3.41
C TYR A 327 3.94 -2.88 -2.59
N LEU A 328 4.51 -3.99 -3.05
CA LEU A 328 4.55 -5.22 -2.29
C LEU A 328 5.92 -5.42 -1.66
N SER A 329 5.94 -5.26 -0.35
CA SER A 329 6.69 -6.20 0.44
C SER A 329 5.69 -6.85 1.40
N PRO A 330 5.04 -7.97 0.98
CA PRO A 330 4.79 -9.01 1.97
C PRO A 330 6.08 -9.44 2.65
N ASN A 331 7.26 -8.98 2.16
CA ASN A 331 8.69 -9.04 2.52
C ASN A 331 9.32 -8.11 3.61
N GLU A 332 8.82 -6.88 3.87
CA GLU A 332 9.54 -5.88 4.69
C GLU A 332 8.68 -4.73 5.28
N GLY A 333 7.36 -4.80 5.19
CA GLY A 333 6.51 -4.10 6.17
C GLY A 333 6.52 -4.97 7.41
N GLY A 334 7.32 -4.61 8.42
CA GLY A 334 7.40 -5.34 9.68
C GLY A 334 6.01 -5.74 10.18
N SER A 335 5.84 -7.03 10.47
CA SER A 335 4.86 -7.55 11.43
C SER A 335 3.48 -6.85 11.43
N GLY A 336 2.61 -7.14 10.46
CA GLY A 336 1.20 -6.74 10.62
C GLY A 336 0.24 -6.83 9.43
N ALA A 337 0.73 -6.98 8.19
CA ALA A 337 -0.13 -6.77 7.01
C ALA A 337 -0.83 -8.03 6.42
N SER A 338 -0.69 -9.22 7.01
CA SER A 338 -1.44 -10.42 6.57
C SER A 338 -2.87 -10.46 7.12
N THR A 339 -3.15 -9.77 8.22
CA THR A 339 -4.45 -9.78 8.88
C THR A 339 -5.62 -9.47 7.94
N PRO A 340 -5.57 -8.45 7.07
CA PRO A 340 -6.65 -8.19 6.11
C PRO A 340 -6.92 -9.38 5.18
N LEU A 341 -5.89 -10.14 4.76
CA LEU A 341 -6.06 -11.31 3.89
C LEU A 341 -6.74 -12.48 4.59
N PHE A 342 -6.40 -12.72 5.86
CA PHE A 342 -7.07 -13.75 6.64
C PHE A 342 -8.51 -13.37 6.98
N VAL A 343 -8.79 -12.09 7.23
CA VAL A 343 -10.15 -11.59 7.40
C VAL A 343 -10.94 -11.77 6.10
N ASP A 344 -10.40 -11.34 4.96
CA ASP A 344 -10.99 -11.54 3.64
C ASP A 344 -11.24 -13.02 3.36
N PHE A 345 -10.27 -13.89 3.65
CA PHE A 345 -10.42 -15.33 3.52
C PHE A 345 -11.58 -15.86 4.36
N CYS A 346 -11.62 -15.54 5.65
CA CYS A 346 -12.72 -15.94 6.54
C CYS A 346 -14.08 -15.44 6.03
N VAL A 347 -14.16 -14.20 5.56
CA VAL A 347 -15.40 -13.61 5.02
C VAL A 347 -15.86 -14.34 3.76
N LEU A 348 -14.94 -14.67 2.84
CA LEU A 348 -15.28 -15.46 1.65
C LEU A 348 -15.78 -16.85 1.99
N MET A 349 -15.20 -17.49 3.02
CA MET A 349 -15.62 -18.83 3.45
C MET A 349 -17.01 -18.86 4.08
N LEU A 350 -17.62 -17.71 4.41
CA LEU A 350 -19.03 -17.66 4.83
C LEU A 350 -20.01 -18.02 3.70
N GLY A 351 -19.58 -17.92 2.44
CA GLY A 351 -20.36 -18.30 1.26
C GLY A 351 -21.12 -17.15 0.60
N TRP A 352 -21.65 -17.44 -0.59
CA TRP A 352 -22.29 -16.44 -1.44
C TRP A 352 -23.46 -15.69 -0.77
N ARG A 353 -24.28 -16.38 0.04
CA ARG A 353 -25.42 -15.76 0.72
C ARG A 353 -25.00 -14.71 1.76
N ALA A 354 -23.94 -15.00 2.52
CA ALA A 354 -23.37 -14.05 3.47
C ALA A 354 -22.75 -12.85 2.74
N LEU A 355 -22.00 -13.11 1.65
CA LEU A 355 -21.44 -12.05 0.80
C LEU A 355 -22.52 -11.16 0.20
N ARG A 356 -23.66 -11.73 -0.22
CA ARG A 356 -24.82 -10.97 -0.67
C ARG A 356 -25.41 -10.08 0.41
N GLY A 357 -25.46 -10.56 1.65
CA GLY A 357 -25.82 -9.76 2.83
C GLY A 357 -24.90 -8.55 2.97
N ILE A 358 -23.59 -8.79 3.00
CA ILE A 358 -22.56 -7.73 3.08
C ILE A 358 -22.66 -6.76 1.90
N ALA A 359 -22.87 -7.26 0.69
CA ALA A 359 -22.97 -6.44 -0.53
C ALA A 359 -24.21 -5.55 -0.54
N SER A 360 -25.30 -5.98 0.10
CA SER A 360 -26.57 -5.24 0.22
C SER A 360 -26.51 -4.15 1.29
N ALA A 361 -25.57 -4.22 2.23
CA ALA A 361 -25.32 -3.11 3.13
C ALA A 361 -24.86 -1.90 2.33
N PRO A 362 -25.18 -0.67 2.80
CA PRO A 362 -24.57 0.53 2.25
C PRO A 362 -23.07 0.27 2.19
N ALA A 363 -22.46 0.45 1.02
CA ALA A 363 -21.01 0.56 0.95
C ALA A 363 -20.64 1.54 2.06
N ALA A 364 -19.84 1.08 3.03
CA ALA A 364 -19.41 1.93 4.14
C ALA A 364 -18.96 3.21 3.45
N ALA A 365 -19.69 4.32 3.63
CA ALA A 365 -19.51 5.51 2.81
C ALA A 365 -18.03 5.81 2.89
N ALA A 366 -17.24 5.56 1.84
CA ALA A 366 -15.80 5.26 1.95
C ALA A 366 -15.20 6.13 3.06
N GLY A 367 -15.05 5.55 4.26
CA GLY A 367 -15.27 6.26 5.55
C GLY A 367 -15.39 7.78 5.42
N GLY A 368 -16.60 8.34 5.44
CA GLY A 368 -16.93 9.76 5.24
C GLY A 368 -15.73 10.70 5.28
N GLY A 369 -15.12 10.96 4.11
CA GLY A 369 -13.93 11.79 3.96
C GLY A 369 -12.64 10.99 3.71
N GLY A 370 -12.30 10.76 2.44
CA GLY A 370 -10.90 10.55 2.04
C GLY A 370 -10.28 9.16 2.28
N GLY A 371 -11.07 8.10 2.53
CA GLY A 371 -10.56 6.76 2.88
C GLY A 371 -9.63 6.04 1.88
N ALA A 372 -9.50 6.49 0.62
CA ALA A 372 -8.54 5.94 -0.35
C ALA A 372 -7.17 6.65 -0.34
N SER A 373 -7.03 7.73 0.41
CA SER A 373 -5.77 8.46 0.60
C SER A 373 -5.50 8.57 2.09
N LEU A 374 -4.30 8.21 2.53
CA LEU A 374 -3.87 8.51 3.89
C LEU A 374 -4.06 10.00 4.16
N GLN A 375 -5.00 10.34 5.04
CA GLN A 375 -5.24 11.71 5.48
C GLN A 375 -4.40 11.96 6.73
N PRO A 376 -3.61 13.05 6.77
CA PRO A 376 -2.95 13.43 8.00
C PRO A 376 -3.98 13.75 9.08
N THR A 377 -3.83 13.12 10.25
CA THR A 377 -4.57 13.46 11.46
C THR A 377 -3.92 14.71 12.07
N PRO A 378 -4.66 15.83 12.21
CA PRO A 378 -4.14 17.00 12.89
C PRO A 378 -4.02 16.71 14.37
N ALA A 379 -2.89 17.12 14.94
CA ALA A 379 -2.57 16.92 16.34
C ALA A 379 -2.22 18.26 16.98
N PRO A 380 -3.10 18.83 17.83
CA PRO A 380 -2.92 20.16 18.38
C PRO A 380 -1.67 20.24 19.28
N ALA A 381 -1.14 21.46 19.45
CA ALA A 381 -0.19 21.75 20.52
C ALA A 381 -0.84 21.44 21.87
N ALA A 382 -0.12 20.80 22.79
CA ALA A 382 -0.70 20.22 24.00
C ALA A 382 -1.85 19.23 23.68
N ALA A 383 -1.52 18.18 22.92
CA ALA A 383 -2.38 17.00 22.81
C ALA A 383 -2.87 16.61 24.22
N PRO A 384 -4.15 16.19 24.37
CA PRO A 384 -4.70 15.91 25.69
C PRO A 384 -3.70 15.04 26.44
N GLN A 385 -3.22 15.53 27.59
CA GLN A 385 -2.51 14.68 28.53
C GLN A 385 -3.35 13.43 28.62
N LEU A 386 -2.78 12.31 28.21
CA LEU A 386 -3.47 11.04 28.28
C LEU A 386 -3.99 10.92 29.71
N ALA A 387 -5.30 10.98 29.88
CA ALA A 387 -5.89 11.05 31.20
C ALA A 387 -5.46 9.78 31.96
N GLY A 388 -4.62 9.96 32.97
CA GLY A 388 -4.04 8.86 33.73
C GLY A 388 -2.90 8.08 33.06
N LEU A 389 -2.23 8.61 32.02
CA LEU A 389 -0.94 8.06 31.60
C LEU A 389 0.05 8.23 32.75
N PRO A 390 0.71 7.15 33.19
CA PRO A 390 1.70 7.25 34.26
C PRO A 390 2.83 8.20 33.86
N GLU A 391 3.28 9.04 34.80
CA GLU A 391 4.37 9.99 34.55
C GLU A 391 5.67 9.26 34.18
N GLY A 392 6.59 9.98 33.52
CA GLY A 392 7.89 9.44 33.15
C GLY A 392 8.63 8.84 34.35
N GLY A 393 8.89 7.52 34.30
CA GLY A 393 9.49 6.75 35.40
C GLY A 393 8.53 5.81 36.13
N ALA A 394 7.26 5.73 35.73
CA ALA A 394 6.31 4.79 36.31
C ALA A 394 6.70 3.31 36.13
N PRO A 395 6.37 2.42 37.09
CA PRO A 395 6.59 0.99 36.95
C PRO A 395 5.81 0.39 35.77
N TYR A 396 6.40 -0.59 35.08
CA TYR A 396 5.77 -1.28 33.94
C TYR A 396 4.35 -1.80 34.25
N ALA A 397 4.11 -2.30 35.46
CA ALA A 397 2.79 -2.80 35.87
C ALA A 397 1.70 -1.71 35.85
N GLU A 398 2.06 -0.46 36.15
CA GLU A 398 1.14 0.67 36.13
C GLU A 398 0.80 1.08 34.70
N ILE A 399 1.81 1.13 33.82
CA ILE A 399 1.65 1.39 32.39
C ILE A 399 0.78 0.30 31.75
N ARG A 400 1.05 -0.97 32.08
CA ARG A 400 0.24 -2.11 31.62
C ARG A 400 -1.21 -2.02 32.09
N GLY A 401 -1.44 -1.75 33.38
CA GLY A 401 -2.79 -1.63 33.92
C GLY A 401 -3.57 -0.43 33.35
N TRP A 402 -2.89 0.66 33.01
CA TRP A 402 -3.49 1.77 32.26
C TRP A 402 -3.92 1.33 30.86
N ALA A 403 -3.02 0.69 30.11
CA ALA A 403 -3.32 0.19 28.77
C ALA A 403 -4.51 -0.79 28.78
N GLU A 404 -4.50 -1.78 29.68
CA GLU A 404 -5.59 -2.76 29.83
C GLU A 404 -6.95 -2.08 30.10
N ARG A 405 -6.99 -1.01 30.90
CA ARG A 405 -8.23 -0.24 31.12
C ARG A 405 -8.69 0.53 29.89
N CYS A 406 -7.77 1.14 29.14
CA CYS A 406 -8.10 1.81 27.90
C CYS A 406 -8.64 0.84 26.84
N LEU A 407 -8.17 -0.41 26.86
CA LEU A 407 -8.58 -1.46 25.92
C LEU A 407 -9.87 -2.18 26.33
N ALA A 408 -10.18 -2.20 27.63
CA ALA A 408 -11.44 -2.74 28.15
C ALA A 408 -12.64 -1.81 27.94
N ASP A 409 -12.40 -0.56 27.54
CA ASP A 409 -13.45 0.40 27.20
C ASP A 409 -13.91 0.18 25.75
N GLU A 410 -15.06 -0.48 25.58
CA GLU A 410 -15.64 -0.82 24.27
C GLU A 410 -15.99 0.42 23.42
N GLU A 411 -16.02 1.62 24.01
CA GLU A 411 -16.28 2.89 23.34
C GLU A 411 -15.00 3.56 22.78
N VAL A 412 -13.80 3.04 23.10
CA VAL A 412 -12.53 3.59 22.62
C VAL A 412 -12.26 3.14 21.18
N GLY A 413 -12.61 3.99 20.23
CA GLY A 413 -12.32 3.78 18.80
C GLY A 413 -10.84 4.00 18.42
N ARG A 414 -10.45 3.51 17.24
CA ARG A 414 -9.08 3.62 16.67
C ARG A 414 -8.52 5.04 16.69
N GLY A 415 -9.31 6.05 16.33
CA GLY A 415 -8.85 7.44 16.30
C GLY A 415 -8.45 7.98 17.67
N ALA A 416 -9.12 7.52 18.74
CA ALA A 416 -8.70 7.83 20.11
C ALA A 416 -7.35 7.20 20.42
N LEU A 417 -7.19 5.88 20.17
CA LEU A 417 -5.92 5.16 20.36
C LEU A 417 -4.76 5.75 19.55
N GLU A 418 -4.99 6.18 18.32
CA GLU A 418 -3.99 6.86 17.49
C GLU A 418 -3.56 8.20 18.11
N ALA A 419 -4.51 8.99 18.63
CA ALA A 419 -4.19 10.22 19.35
C ALA A 419 -3.41 9.95 20.66
N GLN A 420 -3.71 8.84 21.34
CA GLN A 420 -2.98 8.40 22.53
C GLN A 420 -1.54 7.99 22.19
N LEU A 421 -1.37 7.12 21.19
CA LEU A 421 -0.07 6.69 20.69
C LEU A 421 0.77 7.89 20.25
N LEU A 422 0.15 8.87 19.60
CA LEU A 422 0.83 10.10 19.22
C LEU A 422 1.30 10.92 20.43
N GLY A 423 0.44 11.09 21.44
CA GLY A 423 0.82 11.77 22.68
C GLY A 423 2.03 11.11 23.33
N PHE A 424 2.04 9.78 23.37
CA PHE A 424 3.20 8.99 23.79
C PHE A 424 4.43 9.23 22.90
N GLN A 425 4.29 9.15 21.56
CA GLN A 425 5.38 9.32 20.59
C GLN A 425 6.05 10.70 20.65
N ARG A 426 5.29 11.75 20.97
CA ARG A 426 5.84 13.12 21.13
C ARG A 426 6.80 13.25 22.30
N HIS A 427 6.75 12.37 23.29
CA HIS A 427 7.79 12.31 24.32
C HIS A 427 9.17 11.90 23.73
N PHE A 428 9.20 11.21 22.58
CA PHE A 428 10.44 10.73 21.93
C PHE A 428 10.93 11.64 20.82
N LEU A 429 9.99 12.24 20.08
CA LEU A 429 10.31 13.08 18.94
C LEU A 429 10.47 14.56 19.31
N GLY A 430 9.87 14.97 20.43
CA GLY A 430 9.68 16.37 20.81
C GLY A 430 8.38 16.96 20.23
N GLY A 431 8.27 18.29 20.31
CA GLY A 431 7.16 19.05 19.71
C GLY A 431 5.85 18.98 20.49
N MET A 432 5.91 18.77 21.81
CA MET A 432 4.73 18.77 22.68
C MET A 432 3.96 20.10 22.63
N ASP A 433 4.66 21.19 22.40
CA ASP A 433 4.15 22.56 22.28
C ASP A 433 3.80 22.94 20.83
N LYS A 434 3.82 21.99 19.89
CA LYS A 434 3.62 22.25 18.46
C LYS A 434 2.39 21.55 17.89
N PRO A 435 1.67 22.21 16.95
CA PRO A 435 0.74 21.50 16.09
C PRO A 435 1.54 20.61 15.13
N LEU A 436 1.11 19.35 14.98
CA LEU A 436 1.70 18.40 14.03
C LEU A 436 0.60 17.81 13.14
N GLU A 437 1.00 17.29 12.00
CA GLU A 437 0.18 16.43 11.15
C GLU A 437 0.77 15.02 11.18
N VAL A 438 -0.08 14.01 11.36
CA VAL A 438 0.37 12.63 11.62
C VAL A 438 -0.30 11.67 10.68
N ILE A 439 0.48 10.75 10.12
CA ILE A 439 -0.03 9.70 9.24
C ILE A 439 0.45 8.36 9.79
N THR A 440 -0.49 7.46 10.08
CA THR A 440 -0.20 6.06 10.38
C THR A 440 -0.14 5.27 9.08
N THR A 441 1.06 4.83 8.71
CA THR A 441 1.31 4.22 7.39
C THR A 441 1.31 2.69 7.44
N GLY A 442 1.51 2.08 8.61
CA GLY A 442 1.63 0.63 8.76
C GLY A 442 3.01 0.06 8.39
N GLY A 443 4.07 0.87 8.46
CA GLY A 443 5.47 0.41 8.41
C GLY A 443 6.47 1.45 7.91
N GLY A 444 7.71 1.40 8.41
CA GLY A 444 8.78 2.38 8.11
C GLY A 444 9.04 2.59 6.61
N THR A 445 9.12 1.51 5.82
CA THR A 445 9.33 1.63 4.35
C THR A 445 8.20 2.40 3.66
N ARG A 446 6.95 2.22 4.09
CA ARG A 446 5.80 2.95 3.52
C ARG A 446 5.84 4.42 3.92
N SER A 447 6.22 4.73 5.16
CA SER A 447 6.46 6.10 5.63
C SER A 447 7.50 6.83 4.78
N ILE A 448 8.63 6.18 4.51
CA ILE A 448 9.71 6.75 3.70
C ILE A 448 9.23 7.05 2.27
N ASN A 449 8.50 6.13 1.65
CA ASN A 449 7.96 6.34 0.31
C ASN A 449 6.96 7.51 0.26
N ILE A 450 6.06 7.61 1.24
CA ILE A 450 5.08 8.71 1.31
C ILE A 450 5.78 10.06 1.51
N ALA A 451 6.81 10.11 2.37
CA ALA A 451 7.60 11.30 2.61
C ALA A 451 8.24 11.80 1.29
N PHE A 452 8.90 10.90 0.54
CA PHE A 452 9.51 11.28 -0.73
C PHE A 452 8.49 11.63 -1.82
N GLU A 453 7.34 10.94 -1.89
CA GLU A 453 6.26 11.31 -2.81
C GLU A 453 5.79 12.74 -2.57
N ALA A 454 5.54 13.12 -1.31
CA ALA A 454 5.11 14.47 -0.93
C ALA A 454 6.18 15.53 -1.26
N ILE A 455 7.45 15.26 -0.95
CA ILE A 455 8.58 16.15 -1.26
C ILE A 455 8.70 16.40 -2.76
N LEU A 456 8.62 15.34 -3.55
CA LEU A 456 8.77 15.42 -5.00
C LEU A 456 7.58 16.10 -5.67
N GLN A 457 6.38 15.88 -5.16
CA GLN A 457 5.19 16.58 -5.62
C GLN A 457 5.31 18.09 -5.37
N ARG A 458 5.74 18.50 -4.17
CA ARG A 458 6.01 19.91 -3.86
C ARG A 458 7.06 20.49 -4.79
N ALA A 459 8.21 19.82 -4.95
CA ALA A 459 9.29 20.29 -5.80
C ALA A 459 8.87 20.44 -7.28
N ARG A 460 8.00 19.56 -7.79
CA ARG A 460 7.43 19.68 -9.14
C ARG A 460 6.49 20.88 -9.25
N ALA A 461 5.63 21.11 -8.26
CA ALA A 461 4.72 22.26 -8.23
C ALA A 461 5.48 23.59 -8.19
N GLU A 462 6.49 23.70 -7.31
CA GLU A 462 7.31 24.91 -7.18
C GLU A 462 8.11 25.22 -8.45
N ARG A 463 8.59 24.18 -9.15
CA ARG A 463 9.26 24.34 -10.45
C ARG A 463 8.31 24.69 -11.59
N GLY A 464 7.07 24.21 -11.55
CA GLY A 464 6.03 24.49 -12.55
C GLY A 464 5.41 25.89 -12.41
N CYS A 465 5.42 26.47 -11.22
CA CYS A 465 4.79 27.76 -10.92
C CYS A 465 5.71 28.99 -11.11
N GLY A 466 6.98 28.80 -11.49
CA GLY A 466 7.95 29.88 -11.72
C GLY A 466 7.79 30.68 -13.03
N GLY A 467 6.75 30.41 -13.83
CA GLY A 467 6.51 31.03 -15.13
C GLY A 467 5.18 31.79 -15.21
N GLY A 468 4.96 32.79 -14.35
CA GLY A 468 3.77 33.64 -14.39
C GLY A 468 4.00 34.99 -15.07
N GLY A 469 3.59 35.16 -16.33
CA GLY A 469 3.62 36.47 -17.00
C GLY A 469 2.99 36.55 -18.41
N ARG A 470 1.65 36.62 -18.45
CA ARG A 470 0.77 37.13 -19.53
C ARG A 470 0.52 36.31 -20.83
N SER A 471 -0.76 35.91 -20.94
CA SER A 471 -1.66 36.04 -22.10
C SER A 471 -1.68 34.97 -23.22
N SER A 472 -2.85 34.31 -23.24
CA SER A 472 -3.74 34.01 -24.38
C SER A 472 -3.48 32.82 -25.31
N ARG A 473 -4.55 32.03 -25.38
CA ARG A 473 -5.16 31.36 -26.54
C ARG A 473 -4.38 30.21 -27.19
N ALA A 474 -5.15 29.13 -27.35
CA ALA A 474 -4.90 28.02 -28.27
C ALA A 474 -4.38 28.50 -29.64
N VAL A 475 -3.45 27.71 -30.20
CA VAL A 475 -3.43 27.18 -31.57
C VAL A 475 -2.18 26.29 -31.68
N GLY A 476 -2.34 25.14 -32.35
CA GLY A 476 -1.27 24.17 -32.54
C GLY A 476 -0.09 24.66 -33.39
N GLY A 477 1.01 23.93 -33.30
CA GLY A 477 2.19 24.11 -34.14
C GLY A 477 3.37 23.35 -33.58
N GLY A 478 3.79 22.30 -34.29
CA GLY A 478 5.01 21.56 -33.96
C GLY A 478 6.27 22.40 -34.15
N GLY A 479 7.32 22.07 -33.39
CA GLY A 479 8.62 22.72 -33.52
C GLY A 479 9.56 22.43 -32.35
N VAL A 480 10.30 21.32 -32.50
CA VAL A 480 11.69 21.05 -32.08
C VAL A 480 12.29 21.84 -30.90
N ALA A 481 12.75 21.04 -29.93
CA ALA A 481 13.81 21.29 -28.96
C ALA A 481 14.71 22.54 -29.17
N SER A 482 14.64 23.47 -28.21
CA SER A 482 15.78 24.08 -27.50
C SER A 482 15.19 25.06 -26.48
N SER A 483 15.40 24.91 -25.17
CA SER A 483 16.68 25.16 -24.53
C SER A 483 16.98 24.19 -23.38
N ALA A 484 18.17 23.60 -23.47
CA ALA A 484 18.86 23.06 -22.32
C ALA A 484 19.24 24.22 -21.38
N ALA A 485 18.52 24.36 -20.28
CA ALA A 485 18.99 25.09 -19.11
C ALA A 485 18.36 24.49 -17.84
N ALA A 486 19.17 23.70 -17.12
CA ALA A 486 19.02 23.21 -15.73
C ALA A 486 18.22 21.91 -15.42
N GLY A 487 17.98 21.02 -16.38
CA GLY A 487 17.15 19.81 -16.20
C GLY A 487 17.85 18.55 -15.62
N GLY A 488 18.63 18.66 -14.55
CA GLY A 488 19.18 17.47 -13.87
C GLY A 488 18.11 16.75 -13.02
N ARG A 489 18.29 15.44 -12.73
CA ARG A 489 17.47 14.72 -11.74
C ARG A 489 17.51 15.47 -10.41
N VAL A 490 16.37 15.49 -9.70
CA VAL A 490 16.31 16.00 -8.32
C VAL A 490 17.26 15.20 -7.43
N ARG A 491 17.91 15.85 -6.47
CA ARG A 491 18.91 15.23 -5.59
C ARG A 491 18.38 15.12 -4.16
N VAL A 492 18.69 14.01 -3.51
CA VAL A 492 18.46 13.78 -2.07
C VAL A 492 19.82 13.50 -1.44
N LEU A 493 20.18 14.25 -0.40
CA LEU A 493 21.45 14.08 0.31
C LEU A 493 21.26 13.19 1.55
N THR A 494 22.16 12.26 1.80
CA THR A 494 22.05 11.34 2.95
C THR A 494 23.41 10.81 3.43
N GLY A 495 23.48 10.29 4.66
CA GLY A 495 24.64 9.60 5.21
C GLY A 495 24.63 8.10 4.86
N ASN A 496 24.29 7.26 5.84
CA ASN A 496 24.20 5.80 5.73
C ASN A 496 22.75 5.28 5.78
N PRO A 497 21.91 5.59 4.77
CA PRO A 497 20.47 5.42 4.88
C PRO A 497 20.05 3.96 5.04
N HIS A 498 18.86 3.75 5.60
CA HIS A 498 18.14 2.48 5.50
C HIS A 498 17.96 2.09 4.02
N LEU A 499 17.97 0.79 3.71
CA LEU A 499 17.79 0.28 2.34
C LEU A 499 16.52 0.83 1.68
N ALA A 500 15.48 1.12 2.47
CA ALA A 500 14.23 1.75 2.02
C ALA A 500 14.42 3.07 1.25
N VAL A 501 15.49 3.84 1.48
CA VAL A 501 15.77 5.09 0.77
C VAL A 501 16.32 4.83 -0.64
N GLU A 502 17.22 3.87 -0.81
CA GLU A 502 17.71 3.42 -2.13
C GLU A 502 16.58 2.85 -2.98
N ARG A 503 15.59 2.30 -2.29
CA ARG A 503 14.39 1.73 -2.85
C ARG A 503 13.45 2.84 -3.34
N ALA A 504 13.32 3.92 -2.58
CA ALA A 504 12.64 5.13 -3.00
C ALA A 504 13.34 5.84 -4.18
N GLU A 505 14.68 5.84 -4.23
CA GLU A 505 15.45 6.41 -5.35
C GLU A 505 15.06 5.78 -6.68
N ARG A 506 15.10 4.45 -6.76
CA ARG A 506 14.70 3.68 -7.94
C ARG A 506 13.24 3.90 -8.32
N ARG A 507 12.36 3.98 -7.32
CA ARG A 507 10.91 4.19 -7.52
C ARG A 507 10.60 5.55 -8.12
N PHE A 508 11.19 6.60 -7.56
CA PHE A 508 10.81 7.97 -7.89
C PHE A 508 11.77 8.66 -8.88
N GLY A 509 12.89 8.03 -9.20
CA GLY A 509 13.84 8.49 -10.21
C GLY A 509 14.65 9.73 -9.80
N PHE A 510 14.82 9.96 -8.49
CA PHE A 510 15.76 10.97 -7.99
C PHE A 510 17.20 10.43 -7.97
N GLU A 511 18.16 11.31 -7.72
CA GLU A 511 19.58 10.97 -7.51
C GLU A 511 19.86 10.97 -6.00
N LEU A 512 20.24 9.82 -5.45
CA LEU A 512 20.64 9.70 -4.04
C LEU A 512 22.14 9.97 -3.90
N VAL A 513 22.50 11.03 -3.17
CA VAL A 513 23.88 11.47 -2.99
C VAL A 513 24.32 11.14 -1.56
N ARG A 514 25.31 10.25 -1.44
CA ARG A 514 25.85 9.83 -0.14
C ARG A 514 27.01 10.71 0.30
N LEU A 515 26.82 11.36 1.44
CA LEU A 515 27.81 12.17 2.14
C LEU A 515 28.17 11.44 3.45
N TYR A 516 28.73 10.24 3.31
CA TYR A 516 29.06 9.37 4.43
C TYR A 516 30.43 9.71 5.03
N ASP A 517 30.52 9.81 6.36
CA ASP A 517 31.76 9.77 7.14
C ASP A 517 31.52 8.99 8.45
N CYS A 518 32.27 7.89 8.65
CA CYS A 518 32.28 7.12 9.90
C CYS A 518 30.91 6.72 10.49
N GLY A 519 29.92 6.36 9.65
CA GLY A 519 28.59 5.94 10.11
C GLY A 519 27.52 7.02 10.05
N THR A 520 27.91 8.29 9.87
CA THR A 520 27.00 9.44 9.90
C THR A 520 27.05 10.27 8.62
N LEU A 521 26.14 11.22 8.51
CA LEU A 521 26.12 12.27 7.50
C LEU A 521 27.23 13.30 7.77
N ASP A 522 28.16 13.44 6.83
CA ASP A 522 29.24 14.43 6.85
C ASP A 522 28.68 15.85 6.72
N THR A 523 28.62 16.57 7.84
CA THR A 523 28.11 17.94 7.93
C THR A 523 28.93 18.95 7.14
N ARG A 524 30.24 18.72 6.94
CA ARG A 524 31.09 19.61 6.15
C ARG A 524 30.75 19.50 4.67
N ARG A 525 30.60 18.28 4.16
CA ARG A 525 30.17 18.05 2.78
C ARG A 525 28.72 18.48 2.57
N LEU A 526 27.85 18.26 3.56
CA LEU A 526 26.46 18.71 3.52
C LEU A 526 26.37 20.23 3.28
N ALA A 527 27.12 21.03 4.04
CA ALA A 527 27.12 22.50 3.92
C ALA A 527 27.54 23.01 2.52
N VAL A 528 28.24 22.19 1.74
CA VAL A 528 28.64 22.49 0.37
C VAL A 528 27.59 22.00 -0.64
N GLU A 529 27.24 20.72 -0.59
CA GLU A 529 26.36 20.06 -1.57
C GLU A 529 24.91 20.57 -1.53
N ILE A 530 24.43 20.97 -0.34
CA ILE A 530 23.04 21.45 -0.18
C ILE A 530 22.73 22.73 -0.98
N ARG A 531 23.76 23.45 -1.43
CA ARG A 531 23.61 24.68 -2.24
C ARG A 531 23.14 24.41 -3.67
N ASP A 532 23.21 23.15 -4.15
CA ASP A 532 22.71 22.79 -5.47
C ASP A 532 21.17 22.93 -5.50
N PRO A 533 20.60 23.75 -6.41
CA PRO A 533 19.16 23.97 -6.50
C PRO A 533 18.36 22.71 -6.87
N ARG A 534 19.04 21.64 -7.33
CA ARG A 534 18.42 20.33 -7.57
C ARG A 534 18.16 19.56 -6.27
N VAL A 535 18.81 19.91 -5.16
CA VAL A 535 18.60 19.28 -3.86
C VAL A 535 17.23 19.69 -3.31
N VAL A 536 16.38 18.68 -3.07
CA VAL A 536 15.01 18.87 -2.56
C VAL A 536 14.84 18.32 -1.15
N ALA A 537 15.73 17.42 -0.71
CA ALA A 537 15.69 16.86 0.63
C ALA A 537 17.07 16.47 1.17
N VAL A 538 17.16 16.49 2.50
CA VAL A 538 18.21 15.86 3.29
C VAL A 538 17.56 14.77 4.13
N TYR A 539 18.10 13.56 4.07
CA TYR A 539 17.65 12.41 4.83
C TYR A 539 18.68 12.06 5.92
N SER A 540 18.28 12.23 7.18
CA SER A 540 19.08 11.91 8.37
C SER A 540 18.46 10.77 9.18
N GLN A 541 19.24 10.19 10.07
CA GLN A 541 18.83 9.06 10.89
C GLN A 541 19.15 9.25 12.37
N THR A 542 18.26 8.71 13.20
CA THR A 542 18.43 8.61 14.65
C THR A 542 18.48 7.13 15.00
N LEU A 543 19.61 6.67 15.55
CA LEU A 543 19.91 5.27 15.83
C LEU A 543 19.67 4.39 14.58
N SER A 544 20.57 4.51 13.60
CA SER A 544 20.54 3.72 12.37
C SER A 544 20.36 2.23 12.67
N TYR A 545 19.48 1.56 11.92
CA TYR A 545 19.25 0.13 12.05
C TYR A 545 20.54 -0.70 11.88
N THR A 546 21.46 -0.23 11.03
CA THR A 546 22.66 -0.98 10.64
C THR A 546 23.71 -1.05 11.75
N ASP A 547 23.90 0.04 12.50
CA ASP A 547 25.03 0.20 13.43
C ASP A 547 24.66 0.90 14.74
N GLY A 548 23.41 1.34 14.91
CA GLY A 548 22.92 2.06 16.08
C GLY A 548 23.43 3.50 16.19
N ILE A 549 24.12 4.03 15.17
CA ILE A 549 24.72 5.36 15.20
C ILE A 549 23.67 6.41 14.78
N SER A 550 23.65 7.55 15.48
CA SER A 550 22.81 8.71 15.13
C SER A 550 23.60 9.77 14.39
N ASP A 551 22.93 10.44 13.45
CA ASP A 551 23.43 11.67 12.85
C ASP A 551 23.43 12.84 13.84
N ASP A 552 24.29 13.84 13.61
CA ASP A 552 24.32 15.09 14.36
C ASP A 552 23.16 16.00 13.94
N LEU A 553 21.97 15.74 14.50
CA LEU A 553 20.73 16.42 14.10
C LEU A 553 20.77 17.94 14.32
N GLU A 554 21.46 18.41 15.35
CA GLU A 554 21.58 19.85 15.64
C GLU A 554 22.40 20.55 14.55
N ALA A 555 23.57 20.01 14.21
CA ALA A 555 24.40 20.56 13.14
C ALA A 555 23.70 20.47 11.78
N ILE A 556 23.04 19.35 11.48
CA ILE A 556 22.31 19.14 10.22
C ILE A 556 21.17 20.15 10.10
N LEU A 557 20.33 20.28 11.13
CA LEU A 557 19.21 21.22 11.11
C LEU A 557 19.72 22.66 10.93
N ALA A 558 20.79 23.06 11.62
CA ALA A 558 21.38 24.39 11.47
C ALA A 558 21.86 24.66 10.03
N ILE A 559 22.48 23.68 9.37
CA ILE A 559 22.92 23.79 7.98
C ILE A 559 21.73 23.90 7.02
N VAL A 560 20.71 23.06 7.20
CA VAL A 560 19.51 23.05 6.35
C VAL A 560 18.71 24.34 6.52
N GLU A 561 18.56 24.82 7.75
CA GLU A 561 17.85 26.08 8.04
C GLU A 561 18.56 27.28 7.41
N ALA A 562 19.87 27.40 7.57
CA ALA A 562 20.65 28.49 6.96
C ALA A 562 20.51 28.51 5.42
N GLU A 563 20.49 27.33 4.79
CA GLU A 563 20.26 27.23 3.34
C GLU A 563 18.81 27.57 2.98
N ASN A 564 17.82 27.15 3.77
CA ASN A 564 16.42 27.47 3.52
C ASN A 564 16.10 28.95 3.73
N GLU A 565 16.70 29.62 4.70
CA GLU A 565 16.62 31.08 4.84
C GLU A 565 17.15 31.79 3.59
N ARG A 566 18.31 31.34 3.08
CA ARG A 566 18.89 31.84 1.82
C ARG A 566 17.97 31.59 0.62
N ARG A 567 17.39 30.38 0.51
CA ARG A 567 16.49 30.00 -0.58
C ARG A 567 15.17 30.77 -0.53
N SER A 568 14.60 30.94 0.66
CA SER A 568 13.40 31.75 0.90
C SER A 568 13.61 33.19 0.45
N GLY A 569 14.74 33.81 0.84
CA GLY A 569 15.11 35.15 0.37
C GLY A 569 15.34 35.26 -1.15
N ALA A 570 15.66 34.14 -1.81
CA ALA A 570 15.90 34.07 -3.26
C ALA A 570 14.70 33.53 -4.07
N GLY A 571 13.57 33.18 -3.42
CA GLY A 571 12.42 32.56 -4.09
C GLY A 571 12.71 31.16 -4.66
N LEU A 572 13.65 30.42 -4.08
CA LEU A 572 14.02 29.07 -4.50
C LEU A 572 13.26 27.99 -3.70
N PRO A 573 13.02 26.80 -4.29
CA PRO A 573 12.42 25.65 -3.60
C PRO A 573 13.14 25.28 -2.30
N LEU A 574 12.38 25.17 -1.20
CA LEU A 574 12.94 24.79 0.11
C LEU A 574 13.36 23.32 0.13
N VAL A 575 14.41 23.03 0.89
CA VAL A 575 14.89 21.67 1.19
C VAL A 575 14.13 21.13 2.39
N THR A 576 13.51 19.95 2.26
CA THR A 576 12.90 19.24 3.40
C THR A 576 13.96 18.45 4.17
N LEU A 577 13.93 18.48 5.50
CA LEU A 577 14.67 17.55 6.34
C LEU A 577 13.75 16.39 6.73
N VAL A 578 14.13 15.18 6.32
CA VAL A 578 13.49 13.92 6.73
C VAL A 578 14.39 13.27 7.77
N ASN A 579 13.86 13.01 8.97
CA ASN A 579 14.57 12.24 9.99
C ASN A 579 13.89 10.89 10.21
N ASP A 580 14.66 9.84 10.09
CA ASP A 580 14.21 8.47 10.23
C ASP A 580 14.69 7.85 11.54
N SER A 581 13.73 7.40 12.34
CA SER A 581 13.93 6.84 13.68
C SER A 581 13.45 5.39 13.71
N CYS A 582 14.23 4.49 13.10
CA CYS A 582 13.87 3.06 12.96
C CYS A 582 13.86 2.29 14.30
N LEU A 583 14.58 2.76 15.32
CA LEU A 583 14.69 2.13 16.64
C LEU A 583 14.03 2.99 17.72
N ALA A 584 12.80 3.45 17.49
CA ALA A 584 12.09 4.42 18.32
C ALA A 584 12.04 4.05 19.83
N PHE A 585 11.91 2.75 20.16
CA PHE A 585 11.95 2.28 21.55
C PHE A 585 13.36 2.29 22.19
N CYS A 586 14.44 2.22 21.41
CA CYS A 586 15.80 2.41 21.94
C CYS A 586 16.08 3.90 22.17
N VAL A 587 15.53 4.78 21.32
CA VAL A 587 15.57 6.25 21.53
C VAL A 587 15.00 6.61 22.89
N LEU A 588 13.91 5.96 23.31
CA LEU A 588 13.28 6.08 24.62
C LEU A 588 14.24 5.95 25.82
N VAL A 589 15.21 5.03 25.74
CA VAL A 589 16.18 4.76 26.83
C VAL A 589 17.39 5.68 26.75
N HIS A 590 17.66 6.26 25.57
CA HIS A 590 18.89 7.01 25.30
C HIS A 590 18.71 8.53 25.12
N ASN A 591 17.47 9.04 25.01
CA ASN A 591 17.15 10.39 24.53
C ASN A 591 16.62 11.36 25.62
N ASP A 592 17.08 11.27 26.86
CA ASP A 592 16.66 12.21 27.91
C ASP A 592 17.49 13.51 27.94
N GLY A 593 18.51 13.63 27.09
CA GLY A 593 19.45 14.77 27.06
C GLY A 593 20.23 14.95 28.37
N ARG A 594 20.18 13.97 29.29
CA ARG A 594 20.86 14.05 30.58
C ARG A 594 22.31 13.56 30.44
N GLY A 595 23.17 14.04 31.34
CA GLY A 595 24.58 13.62 31.40
C GLY A 595 25.45 14.11 30.23
N GLY A 596 25.06 15.19 29.52
CA GLY A 596 25.84 15.78 28.44
C GLY A 596 25.68 15.12 27.07
N ARG A 597 24.65 14.28 26.90
CA ARG A 597 24.31 13.65 25.60
C ARG A 597 23.57 14.66 24.70
N GLY A 598 23.82 14.59 23.40
CA GLY A 598 23.11 15.41 22.41
C GLY A 598 21.60 15.13 22.40
N CYS A 599 20.80 16.17 22.17
CA CYS A 599 19.35 16.02 22.02
C CYS A 599 19.02 15.35 20.69
N LEU A 600 18.37 14.18 20.73
CA LEU A 600 17.97 13.46 19.52
C LEU A 600 16.51 13.76 19.11
N ARG A 601 15.87 14.75 19.76
CA ARG A 601 14.47 15.15 19.53
C ARG A 601 14.42 16.26 18.47
N LEU A 602 14.36 15.88 17.19
CA LEU A 602 14.38 16.86 16.08
C LEU A 602 13.29 17.93 16.21
N LEU A 603 12.10 17.57 16.68
CA LEU A 603 11.00 18.53 16.81
C LEU A 603 11.25 19.54 17.93
N ASP A 604 12.05 19.22 18.96
CA ASP A 604 12.44 20.19 19.99
C ASP A 604 13.60 21.09 19.54
N LEU A 605 14.49 20.57 18.69
CA LEU A 605 15.58 21.35 18.09
C LEU A 605 15.06 22.42 17.13
N ALA A 606 13.95 22.14 16.45
CA ALA A 606 13.30 23.13 15.61
C ALA A 606 12.77 24.30 16.47
N GLY A 607 13.25 25.51 16.25
CA GLY A 607 12.70 26.68 16.94
C GLY A 607 11.29 27.05 16.46
N ALA A 608 10.62 27.97 17.16
CA ALA A 608 9.31 28.50 16.74
C ALA A 608 9.35 29.26 15.39
N ARG A 609 10.54 29.58 14.88
CA ARG A 609 10.77 30.28 13.60
C ARG A 609 11.43 29.40 12.53
N CYS A 610 11.43 28.08 12.71
CA CYS A 610 12.01 27.14 11.75
C CYS A 610 11.29 27.26 10.39
N THR A 611 12.02 27.66 9.36
CA THR A 611 11.57 27.75 7.96
C THR A 611 11.60 26.38 7.30
N THR A 612 12.51 25.52 7.75
CA THR A 612 12.72 24.18 7.20
C THR A 612 11.48 23.30 7.38
N PRO A 613 10.91 22.77 6.28
CA PRO A 613 9.90 21.71 6.36
C PRO A 613 10.51 20.44 6.96
N LEU A 614 9.85 19.87 7.98
CA LEU A 614 10.33 18.69 8.71
C LEU A 614 9.36 17.52 8.53
N ILE A 615 9.92 16.33 8.27
CA ILE A 615 9.19 15.07 8.33
C ILE A 615 9.96 14.15 9.27
N VAL A 616 9.26 13.53 10.21
CA VAL A 616 9.85 12.51 11.08
C VAL A 616 9.16 11.18 10.81
N THR A 617 9.93 10.16 10.46
CA THR A 617 9.43 8.80 10.29
C THR A 617 9.78 7.97 11.52
N LEU A 618 8.78 7.28 12.06
CA LEU A 618 8.93 6.31 13.14
C LEU A 618 8.62 4.93 12.58
N ASP A 619 9.49 3.95 12.84
CA ASP A 619 9.14 2.54 12.72
C ASP A 619 8.72 2.02 14.10
N ALA A 620 7.67 1.20 14.14
CA ALA A 620 6.94 0.85 15.36
C ALA A 620 7.66 -0.21 16.21
#